data_AF-A0A535T1I9-F1
#
_entry.id   AF-A0A535T1I9-F1
#
_cell.length_a   1.000
_cell.length_b   1.000
_cell.length_c   1.000
_cell.angle_alpha   90.00
_cell.angle_beta   90.00
_cell.angle_gamma   90.00
#
_symmetry.space_group_name_H-M   'P 1'
#
loop_
_entity.id
_entity.type
_entity.pdbx_description
1 polymer ?
#
loop_
_entity_poly.entity_id
_entity_poly.type
_entity_poly.pdbx_seq_one_letter_code
_entity_poly.pdbx_strand_id
1 'polypeptide(L)'
;MLLWVVLGGNLMAMLIQSMSAKLGIATGMNLAEVCRMRFPRLAVFGLWIQAEVIAMATDLAEFIGAAIGIHLLFPAIPLFVAGIITAFAAFGILSLQSRGFRGFEAVITGLVGVIVVAFAFEAVLSRPSLSGVAGGLAKQKEKIFRFERWDVIIAMGIAGLINIAMLTVAAAAFHGRTIGPLQGLDQAFNALGSTLDHGADKVFGLGLLASGLSSSSVGTLAGQIVMQGFIRRRIPLFLRRAITMAPALVVIGIGLDPSRALVLSQVLLSFGIPFALIPLLLFCRDKKLMGTLVNRPVTTAIATAVVTVIVCLNAFLLYLLVIGR
;
A
#
# COMPACT_ATOMS: atom_id res chain seq x y z
N MET A 1 -3.86 12.32 22.74
CA MET A 1 -4.77 11.16 22.86
C MET A 1 -4.86 10.26 21.61
N LEU A 2 -4.13 10.51 20.52
CA LEU A 2 -4.22 9.71 19.27
C LEU A 2 -3.20 8.56 19.15
N LEU A 3 -2.23 8.47 20.07
CA LEU A 3 -1.14 7.49 19.99
C LEU A 3 -1.65 6.03 19.97
N TRP A 4 -2.65 5.72 20.80
CA TRP A 4 -3.21 4.36 20.86
C TRP A 4 -3.88 3.95 19.55
N VAL A 5 -4.52 4.90 18.84
CA VAL A 5 -5.18 4.65 17.55
C VAL A 5 -4.15 4.29 16.50
N VAL A 6 -3.04 5.04 16.46
CA VAL A 6 -1.93 4.78 15.53
C VAL A 6 -1.25 3.45 15.82
N LEU A 7 -0.96 3.16 17.09
CA LEU A 7 -0.39 1.88 17.50
C LEU A 7 -1.31 0.71 17.17
N GLY A 8 -2.60 0.82 17.50
CA GLY A 8 -3.62 -0.17 17.17
C GLY A 8 -3.74 -0.38 15.66
N GLY A 9 -3.78 0.71 14.88
CA GLY A 9 -3.77 0.69 13.42
C GLY A 9 -2.57 -0.05 12.84
N ASN A 10 -1.37 0.21 13.35
CA ASN A 10 -0.15 -0.45 12.90
C ASN A 10 -0.16 -1.96 13.22
N LEU A 11 -0.62 -2.35 14.41
CA LEU A 11 -0.77 -3.76 14.76
C LEU A 11 -1.80 -4.49 13.90
N MET A 12 -2.93 -3.84 13.60
CA MET A 12 -3.94 -4.37 12.67
C MET A 12 -3.34 -4.54 11.26
N ALA A 13 -2.58 -3.56 10.78
CA ALA A 13 -1.90 -3.63 9.49
C ALA A 13 -0.89 -4.79 9.43
N MET A 14 -0.07 -4.99 10.47
CA MET A 14 0.85 -6.14 10.56
C MET A 14 0.11 -7.48 10.47
N LEU A 15 -1.03 -7.62 11.15
CA LEU A 15 -1.84 -8.84 11.10
C LEU A 15 -2.35 -9.10 9.68
N ILE A 16 -2.92 -8.07 9.04
CA ILE A 16 -3.47 -8.14 7.68
C ILE A 16 -2.38 -8.48 6.66
N GLN A 17 -1.24 -7.80 6.73
CA GLN A 17 -0.11 -8.05 5.83
C GLN A 17 0.46 -9.46 6.01
N SER A 18 0.58 -9.95 7.24
CA SER A 18 1.00 -11.32 7.51
C SER A 18 0.03 -12.34 6.91
N MET A 19 -1.28 -12.08 6.94
CA MET A 19 -2.29 -12.93 6.30
C MET A 19 -2.19 -12.88 4.77
N SER A 20 -1.99 -11.70 4.18
CA SER A 20 -1.79 -11.54 2.74
C SER A 20 -0.55 -12.28 2.24
N ALA A 21 0.59 -12.13 2.93
CA ALA A 21 1.82 -12.86 2.64
C ALA A 21 1.60 -14.38 2.77
N LYS A 22 0.91 -14.82 3.83
CA LYS A 22 0.59 -16.23 4.03
C LYS A 22 -0.27 -16.81 2.91
N LEU A 23 -1.28 -16.07 2.45
CA LEU A 23 -2.12 -16.47 1.31
C LEU A 23 -1.26 -16.65 0.05
N GLY A 24 -0.35 -15.71 -0.23
CA GLY A 24 0.59 -15.77 -1.35
C GLY A 24 1.49 -17.00 -1.30
N ILE A 25 2.11 -17.29 -0.16
CA ILE A 25 3.01 -18.44 0.02
C ILE A 25 2.27 -19.78 -0.04
N ALA A 26 1.06 -19.84 0.52
CA ALA A 26 0.26 -21.05 0.54
C ALA A 26 -0.23 -21.42 -0.87
N THR A 27 -0.82 -20.44 -1.56
CA THR A 27 -1.53 -20.65 -2.83
C THR A 27 -0.68 -20.41 -4.07
N GLY A 28 0.43 -19.67 -3.97
CA GLY A 28 1.20 -19.20 -5.11
C GLY A 28 0.50 -18.09 -5.91
N MET A 29 -0.63 -17.57 -5.41
CA MET A 29 -1.48 -16.59 -6.08
C MET A 29 -1.67 -15.35 -5.21
N ASN A 30 -1.93 -14.20 -5.82
CA ASN A 30 -2.34 -13.01 -5.08
C ASN A 30 -3.84 -13.03 -4.73
N LEU A 31 -4.27 -12.15 -3.83
CA LEU A 31 -5.65 -12.09 -3.36
C LEU A 31 -6.65 -11.89 -4.51
N ALA A 32 -6.34 -11.03 -5.48
CA ALA A 32 -7.22 -10.75 -6.61
C ALA A 32 -7.42 -11.98 -7.51
N GLU A 33 -6.38 -12.79 -7.71
CA GLU A 33 -6.45 -14.06 -8.43
C GLU A 33 -7.35 -15.08 -7.72
N VAL A 34 -7.20 -15.20 -6.39
CA VAL A 34 -8.04 -16.10 -5.58
C VAL A 34 -9.49 -15.64 -5.58
N CYS A 35 -9.76 -14.34 -5.41
CA CYS A 35 -11.09 -13.75 -5.55
C CYS A 35 -11.71 -14.10 -6.91
N ARG A 36 -10.95 -13.97 -7.99
CA ARG A 36 -11.41 -14.29 -9.35
C ARG A 36 -11.76 -15.76 -9.54
N MET A 37 -11.08 -16.67 -8.85
CA MET A 37 -11.38 -18.10 -8.91
C MET A 37 -12.59 -18.49 -8.06
N ARG A 38 -12.88 -17.75 -6.99
CA ARG A 38 -13.93 -18.11 -6.02
C ARG A 38 -15.24 -17.35 -6.21
N PHE A 39 -15.22 -16.16 -6.81
CA PHE A 39 -16.39 -15.30 -6.95
C PHE A 39 -16.94 -15.24 -8.38
N PRO A 40 -18.24 -14.97 -8.56
CA PRO A 40 -18.84 -14.80 -9.88
C PRO A 40 -18.26 -13.58 -10.59
N ARG A 41 -18.28 -13.59 -11.93
CA ARG A 41 -17.65 -12.56 -12.78
C ARG A 41 -18.10 -11.12 -12.45
N LEU A 42 -19.37 -10.94 -12.07
CA LEU A 42 -19.89 -9.61 -11.70
C LEU A 42 -19.28 -9.08 -10.40
N ALA A 43 -19.14 -9.93 -9.37
CA ALA A 43 -18.51 -9.56 -8.11
C ALA A 43 -17.01 -9.25 -8.33
N VAL A 44 -16.34 -10.04 -9.15
CA VAL A 44 -14.93 -9.83 -9.54
C VAL A 44 -14.74 -8.49 -10.25
N PHE A 45 -15.65 -8.16 -11.17
CA PHE A 45 -15.60 -6.89 -11.88
C PHE A 45 -15.88 -5.69 -10.95
N GLY A 46 -16.83 -5.83 -10.02
CA GLY A 46 -17.09 -4.82 -8.98
C GLY A 46 -15.88 -4.59 -8.08
N LEU A 47 -15.25 -5.67 -7.59
CA LEU A 47 -14.02 -5.61 -6.79
C LEU A 47 -12.86 -4.99 -7.57
N TRP A 48 -12.77 -5.23 -8.88
CA TRP A 48 -11.77 -4.61 -9.74
C TRP A 48 -11.96 -3.10 -9.86
N ILE A 49 -13.18 -2.64 -10.21
CA ILE A 49 -13.49 -1.21 -10.29
C ILE A 49 -13.16 -0.55 -8.97
N GLN A 50 -13.61 -1.15 -7.87
CA GLN A 50 -13.36 -0.63 -6.55
C GLN A 50 -11.86 -0.53 -6.24
N ALA A 51 -11.09 -1.58 -6.53
CA ALA A 51 -9.64 -1.57 -6.32
C ALA A 51 -8.93 -0.48 -7.15
N GLU A 52 -9.38 -0.24 -8.39
CA GLU A 52 -8.82 0.83 -9.22
C GLU A 52 -9.18 2.21 -8.68
N VAL A 53 -10.41 2.42 -8.21
CA VAL A 53 -10.85 3.67 -7.56
C VAL A 53 -10.07 3.94 -6.28
N ILE A 54 -9.83 2.91 -5.46
CA ILE A 54 -8.97 3.01 -4.27
C ILE A 54 -7.53 3.39 -4.67
N ALA A 55 -6.98 2.74 -5.70
CA ALA A 55 -5.64 3.05 -6.18
C ALA A 55 -5.52 4.51 -6.65
N MET A 56 -6.53 5.03 -7.36
CA MET A 56 -6.59 6.45 -7.74
C MET A 56 -6.68 7.37 -6.52
N ALA A 57 -7.45 7.02 -5.49
CA ALA A 57 -7.57 7.83 -4.28
C ALA A 57 -6.25 7.88 -3.49
N THR A 58 -5.52 6.76 -3.41
CA THR A 58 -4.17 6.71 -2.85
C THR A 58 -3.21 7.57 -3.65
N ASP A 59 -3.16 7.39 -4.98
CA ASP A 59 -2.30 8.20 -5.86
C ASP A 59 -2.63 9.69 -5.75
N LEU A 60 -3.92 10.06 -5.58
CA LEU A 60 -4.33 11.44 -5.35
C LEU A 60 -3.76 12.00 -4.05
N ALA A 61 -3.85 11.26 -2.95
CA ALA A 61 -3.31 11.67 -1.66
C ALA A 61 -1.78 11.83 -1.70
N GLU A 62 -1.09 10.87 -2.31
CA GLU A 62 0.38 10.89 -2.45
C GLU A 62 0.85 12.03 -3.36
N PHE A 63 0.15 12.25 -4.47
CA PHE A 63 0.47 13.30 -5.42
C PHE A 63 0.27 14.69 -4.83
N ILE A 64 -0.87 14.91 -4.17
CA ILE A 64 -1.16 16.17 -3.49
C ILE A 64 -0.12 16.42 -2.39
N GLY A 65 0.21 15.40 -1.59
CA GLY A 65 1.25 15.50 -0.56
C GLY A 65 2.61 15.91 -1.12
N ALA A 66 3.05 15.30 -2.23
CA ALA A 66 4.31 15.66 -2.87
C ALA A 66 4.28 17.06 -3.51
N ALA A 67 3.18 17.45 -4.17
CA ALA A 67 3.02 18.79 -4.75
C ALA A 67 3.03 19.88 -3.66
N ILE A 68 2.34 19.66 -2.54
CA ILE A 68 2.40 20.55 -1.37
C ILE A 68 3.83 20.58 -0.81
N GLY A 69 4.51 19.44 -0.71
CA GLY A 69 5.92 19.38 -0.30
C GLY A 69 6.83 20.29 -1.12
N ILE A 70 6.69 20.30 -2.46
CA ILE A 70 7.44 21.21 -3.35
C ILE A 70 7.04 22.67 -3.09
N HIS A 71 5.75 22.97 -3.01
CA HIS A 71 5.24 24.33 -2.78
C HIS A 71 5.76 24.91 -1.46
N LEU A 72 5.84 24.08 -0.41
CA LEU A 72 6.35 24.48 0.90
C LEU A 72 7.87 24.65 0.92
N LEU A 73 8.62 23.77 0.24
CA LEU A 73 10.07 23.88 0.13
C LEU A 73 10.51 25.09 -0.71
N PHE A 74 9.72 25.42 -1.73
CA PHE A 74 9.96 26.54 -2.63
C PHE A 74 8.71 27.41 -2.71
N PRO A 75 8.47 28.31 -1.72
CA PRO A 75 7.27 29.12 -1.64
C PRO A 75 6.99 29.99 -2.87
N ALA A 76 8.02 30.29 -3.66
CA ALA A 76 7.89 31.03 -4.91
C ALA A 76 7.23 30.23 -6.05
N ILE A 77 7.10 28.90 -5.93
CA ILE A 77 6.52 28.03 -6.95
C ILE A 77 5.03 27.85 -6.65
N PRO A 78 4.11 28.28 -7.53
CA PRO A 78 2.67 28.06 -7.34
C PRO A 78 2.33 26.56 -7.29
N LEU A 79 1.29 26.19 -6.51
CA LEU A 79 0.89 24.79 -6.33
C LEU A 79 0.62 24.04 -7.65
N PHE A 80 0.06 24.71 -8.66
CA PHE A 80 -0.15 24.12 -9.98
C PHE A 80 1.17 23.73 -10.65
N VAL A 81 2.18 24.62 -10.61
CA VAL A 81 3.51 24.36 -11.15
C VAL A 81 4.20 23.26 -10.35
N ALA A 82 4.05 23.26 -9.01
CA ALA A 82 4.53 22.19 -8.15
C ALA A 82 3.91 20.84 -8.53
N GLY A 83 2.59 20.79 -8.82
CA GLY A 83 1.91 19.60 -9.33
C GLY A 83 2.48 19.10 -10.65
N ILE A 84 2.77 20.00 -11.61
CA ILE A 84 3.42 19.64 -12.87
C ILE A 84 4.82 19.04 -12.61
N ILE A 85 5.63 19.68 -11.76
CA ILE A 85 6.96 19.17 -11.39
C ILE A 85 6.85 17.78 -10.76
N THR A 86 5.92 17.56 -9.84
CA THR A 86 5.66 16.26 -9.22
C THR A 86 5.27 15.21 -10.27
N ALA A 87 4.44 15.56 -11.25
CA ALA A 87 4.08 14.64 -12.33
C ALA A 87 5.32 14.24 -13.15
N PHE A 88 6.13 15.21 -13.58
CA PHE A 88 7.39 14.93 -14.28
C PHE A 88 8.35 14.09 -13.43
N ALA A 89 8.48 14.38 -12.14
CA ALA A 89 9.32 13.62 -11.23
C ALA A 89 8.84 12.16 -11.09
N ALA A 90 7.53 11.93 -10.93
CA ALA A 90 6.96 10.59 -10.85
C ALA A 90 7.15 9.81 -12.15
N PHE A 91 6.92 10.42 -13.32
CA PHE A 91 7.20 9.81 -14.61
C PHE A 91 8.69 9.57 -14.85
N GLY A 92 9.55 10.47 -14.37
CA GLY A 92 11.01 10.32 -14.41
C GLY A 92 11.49 9.13 -13.59
N ILE A 93 10.99 8.96 -12.36
CA ILE A 93 11.27 7.80 -11.50
C ILE A 93 10.78 6.51 -12.16
N LEU A 94 9.54 6.51 -12.68
CA LEU A 94 9.00 5.35 -13.39
C LEU A 94 9.83 5.01 -14.64
N SER A 95 10.31 6.02 -15.36
CA SER A 95 11.20 5.84 -16.51
C SER A 95 12.52 5.19 -16.10
N LEU A 96 13.15 5.68 -15.03
CA LEU A 96 14.38 5.13 -14.50
C LEU A 96 14.20 3.67 -14.06
N GLN A 97 13.08 3.34 -13.40
CA GLN A 97 12.73 1.97 -13.02
C GLN A 97 12.44 1.08 -14.23
N SER A 98 11.72 1.58 -15.24
CA SER A 98 11.40 0.80 -16.45
C SER A 98 12.63 0.52 -17.32
N ARG A 99 13.69 1.34 -17.19
CA ARG A 99 14.99 1.16 -17.85
C ARG A 99 15.95 0.28 -17.05
N GLY A 100 15.76 0.18 -15.74
CA GLY A 100 16.59 -0.64 -14.85
C GLY A 100 16.28 -2.13 -14.99
N PHE A 101 17.26 -2.85 -15.54
CA PHE A 101 17.46 -4.31 -15.49
C PHE A 101 16.96 -5.21 -16.62
N ARG A 102 16.19 -4.80 -17.64
CA ARG A 102 15.73 -5.77 -18.68
C ARG A 102 16.87 -6.56 -19.37
N GLY A 103 18.02 -5.94 -19.62
CA GLY A 103 19.19 -6.63 -20.19
C GLY A 103 19.93 -7.53 -19.20
N PHE A 104 20.16 -7.03 -17.99
CA PHE A 104 20.87 -7.75 -16.93
C PHE A 104 20.02 -8.89 -16.34
N GLU A 105 18.71 -8.69 -16.22
CA GLU A 105 17.71 -9.69 -15.82
C GLU A 105 17.59 -10.79 -16.87
N ALA A 106 17.66 -10.48 -18.17
CA ALA A 106 17.69 -11.49 -19.22
C ALA A 106 18.97 -12.34 -19.17
N VAL A 107 20.13 -11.73 -18.88
CA VAL A 107 21.40 -12.44 -18.71
C VAL A 107 21.37 -13.34 -17.47
N ILE A 108 20.92 -12.82 -16.32
CA ILE A 108 20.75 -13.62 -15.09
C ILE A 108 19.74 -14.74 -15.30
N THR A 109 18.60 -14.46 -15.93
CA THR A 109 17.57 -15.46 -16.22
C THR A 109 18.09 -16.54 -17.17
N GLY A 110 18.93 -16.17 -18.15
CA GLY A 110 19.62 -17.11 -19.02
C GLY A 110 20.58 -18.03 -18.25
N LEU A 111 21.45 -17.46 -17.42
CA LEU A 111 22.38 -18.20 -16.55
C LEU A 111 21.65 -19.12 -15.56
N VAL A 112 20.63 -18.63 -14.87
CA VAL A 112 19.79 -19.41 -13.96
C VAL A 112 19.04 -20.51 -14.71
N GLY A 113 18.55 -20.23 -15.93
CA GLY A 113 17.89 -21.20 -16.78
C GLY A 113 18.77 -22.41 -17.10
N VAL A 114 20.05 -22.17 -17.44
CA VAL A 114 21.03 -23.26 -17.66
C VAL A 114 21.20 -24.12 -16.40
N ILE A 115 21.34 -23.50 -15.23
CA ILE A 115 21.48 -24.19 -13.94
C ILE A 115 20.24 -25.05 -13.65
N VAL A 116 19.04 -24.49 -13.84
CA VAL A 116 17.78 -25.21 -13.61
C VAL A 116 17.63 -26.40 -14.55
N VAL A 117 17.97 -26.26 -15.84
CA VAL A 117 17.91 -27.37 -16.80
C VAL A 117 18.89 -28.48 -16.42
N ALA A 118 20.12 -28.14 -16.03
CA ALA A 118 21.12 -29.10 -15.59
C ALA A 118 20.63 -29.90 -14.37
N PHE A 119 20.14 -29.23 -13.33
CA PHE A 119 19.60 -29.89 -12.14
C PHE A 119 18.29 -30.63 -12.40
N ALA A 120 17.43 -30.15 -13.29
CA ALA A 120 16.20 -30.88 -13.67
C ALA A 120 16.54 -32.19 -14.38
N PHE A 121 17.57 -32.19 -15.24
CA PHE A 121 18.05 -33.40 -15.91
C PHE A 121 18.59 -34.42 -14.89
N GLU A 122 19.42 -33.98 -13.95
CA GLU A 122 19.90 -34.82 -12.83
C GLU A 122 18.76 -35.32 -11.92
N ALA A 123 17.76 -34.48 -11.64
CA ALA A 123 16.60 -34.84 -10.82
C ALA A 123 15.73 -35.92 -11.49
N VAL A 124 15.55 -35.86 -12.81
CA VAL A 124 14.82 -36.89 -13.57
C VAL A 124 15.61 -38.21 -13.58
N LEU A 125 16.94 -38.13 -13.71
CA LEU A 125 17.82 -39.30 -13.67
C LEU A 125 17.86 -39.99 -12.29
N SER A 126 17.77 -39.22 -11.21
CA SER A 126 17.88 -39.73 -9.83
C SER A 126 16.60 -40.37 -9.26
N ARG A 127 15.48 -40.36 -9.99
CA ARG A 127 14.16 -40.91 -9.58
C ARG A 127 13.80 -40.65 -8.10
N PRO A 128 13.76 -39.39 -7.65
CA PRO A 128 13.48 -39.07 -6.25
C PRO A 128 12.07 -39.50 -5.85
N SER A 129 11.90 -39.93 -4.60
CA SER A 129 10.60 -40.24 -4.04
C SER A 129 9.76 -38.96 -3.92
N LEU A 130 8.61 -38.91 -4.60
CA LEU A 130 7.71 -37.75 -4.64
C LEU A 130 7.24 -37.32 -3.23
N SER A 131 7.13 -38.26 -2.29
CA SER A 131 6.76 -38.00 -0.89
C SER A 131 7.85 -37.27 -0.10
N GLY A 132 9.14 -37.53 -0.37
CA GLY A 132 10.27 -36.84 0.27
C GLY A 132 10.44 -35.40 -0.23
N VAL A 133 10.27 -35.19 -1.54
CA VAL A 133 10.32 -33.85 -2.16
C VAL A 133 9.14 -32.97 -1.70
N ALA A 134 7.94 -33.52 -1.64
CA ALA A 134 6.75 -32.81 -1.13
C ALA A 134 6.90 -32.42 0.35
N GLY A 135 7.47 -33.29 1.19
CA GLY A 135 7.76 -32.99 2.60
C GLY A 135 8.83 -31.90 2.78
N GLY A 136 9.83 -31.86 1.90
CA GLY A 136 10.86 -30.81 1.87
C GLY A 136 10.29 -29.44 1.50
N LEU A 137 9.45 -29.37 0.47
CA LEU A 137 8.78 -28.13 0.05
C LEU A 137 7.87 -27.57 1.15
N ALA A 138 7.15 -28.42 1.87
CA ALA A 138 6.29 -27.98 2.98
C ALA A 138 7.10 -27.32 4.11
N LYS A 139 8.23 -27.92 4.51
CA LYS A 139 9.16 -27.32 5.49
C LYS A 139 9.80 -26.02 4.97
N GLN A 140 10.07 -25.94 3.67
CA GLN A 140 10.63 -24.74 3.05
C GLN A 140 9.63 -23.58 3.03
N LYS A 141 8.33 -23.84 2.77
CA LYS A 141 7.26 -22.84 2.87
C LYS A 141 7.16 -22.24 4.27
N GLU A 142 7.28 -23.05 5.33
CA GLU A 142 7.30 -22.55 6.71
C GLU A 142 8.51 -21.64 7.00
N LYS A 143 9.68 -21.99 6.47
CA LYS A 143 10.90 -21.18 6.62
C LYS A 143 10.77 -19.84 5.90
N ILE A 144 10.28 -19.83 4.67
CA ILE A 144 10.00 -18.59 3.90
C ILE A 144 8.99 -17.73 4.64
N PHE A 145 7.90 -18.32 5.14
CA PHE A 145 6.90 -17.59 5.92
C PHE A 145 7.48 -16.93 7.19
N ARG A 146 8.45 -17.57 7.86
CA ARG A 146 9.14 -16.94 9.00
C ARG A 146 9.95 -15.71 8.58
N PHE A 147 10.66 -15.77 7.45
CA PHE A 147 11.41 -14.63 6.93
C PHE A 147 10.49 -13.48 6.53
N GLU A 148 9.46 -13.76 5.73
CA GLU A 148 8.45 -12.78 5.32
C GLU A 148 7.75 -12.14 6.52
N ARG A 149 7.47 -12.92 7.56
CA ARG A 149 6.88 -12.39 8.79
C ARG A 149 7.84 -11.43 9.52
N TRP A 150 9.13 -11.75 9.58
CA TRP A 150 10.11 -10.84 10.17
C TRP A 150 10.27 -9.57 9.34
N ASP A 151 10.26 -9.69 8.01
CA ASP A 151 10.32 -8.53 7.12
C ASP A 151 9.13 -7.58 7.33
N VAL A 152 7.91 -8.12 7.34
CA VAL A 152 6.68 -7.35 7.66
C VAL A 152 6.76 -6.70 9.05
N ILE A 153 7.23 -7.44 10.06
CA ILE A 153 7.35 -6.90 11.43
C ILE A 153 8.36 -5.77 11.49
N ILE A 154 9.51 -5.89 10.84
CA ILE A 154 10.55 -4.87 10.83
C ILE A 154 10.07 -3.64 10.05
N ALA A 155 9.53 -3.83 8.84
CA ALA A 155 9.04 -2.75 7.99
C ALA A 155 7.90 -1.97 8.68
N MET A 156 6.89 -2.67 9.21
CA MET A 156 5.80 -2.03 9.94
C MET A 156 6.24 -1.50 11.31
N GLY A 157 7.28 -2.08 11.92
CA GLY A 157 7.91 -1.54 13.13
C GLY A 157 8.52 -0.17 12.89
N ILE A 158 9.30 -0.04 11.81
CA ILE A 158 9.86 1.25 11.37
C ILE A 158 8.74 2.24 11.03
N ALA A 159 7.71 1.82 10.30
CA ALA A 159 6.55 2.67 10.00
C ALA A 159 5.84 3.15 11.28
N GLY A 160 5.68 2.26 12.26
CA GLY A 160 5.14 2.59 13.58
C GLY A 160 5.97 3.65 14.31
N LEU A 161 7.29 3.50 14.32
CA LEU A 161 8.21 4.48 14.91
C LEU A 161 8.10 5.84 14.23
N ILE A 162 8.03 5.87 12.90
CA ILE A 162 7.84 7.11 12.13
C ILE A 162 6.52 7.79 12.51
N ASN A 163 5.43 7.03 12.60
CA ASN A 163 4.12 7.59 12.99
C ASN A 163 4.11 8.11 14.44
N ILE A 164 4.78 7.44 15.37
CA ILE A 164 4.94 7.90 16.76
C ILE A 164 5.77 9.20 16.79
N ALA A 165 6.87 9.25 16.04
CA ALA A 165 7.71 10.43 15.93
C ALA A 165 6.91 11.61 15.36
N MET A 166 6.16 11.39 14.27
CA MET A 166 5.29 12.40 13.67
C MET A 166 4.24 12.92 14.67
N LEU A 167 3.58 12.03 15.41
CA LEU A 167 2.60 12.43 16.43
C LEU A 167 3.24 13.19 17.59
N THR A 168 4.44 12.80 18.01
CA THR A 168 5.16 13.45 19.10
C THR A 168 5.59 14.86 18.70
N VAL A 169 6.10 15.02 17.48
CA VAL A 169 6.46 16.31 16.90
C VAL A 169 5.22 17.19 16.76
N ALA A 170 4.11 16.66 16.23
CA ALA A 170 2.85 17.40 16.15
C ALA A 170 2.35 17.80 17.55
N ALA A 171 2.37 16.88 18.51
CA ALA A 171 2.01 17.21 19.89
C ALA A 171 2.89 18.33 20.43
N ALA A 172 4.22 18.24 20.36
CA ALA A 172 5.12 19.28 20.85
C ALA A 172 4.92 20.64 20.15
N ALA A 173 4.65 20.66 18.85
CA ALA A 173 4.43 21.88 18.08
C ALA A 173 3.07 22.55 18.37
N PHE A 174 2.04 21.77 18.72
CA PHE A 174 0.66 22.23 18.84
C PHE A 174 0.09 22.19 20.26
N HIS A 175 0.77 21.60 21.24
CA HIS A 175 0.27 21.49 22.60
C HIS A 175 0.14 22.88 23.24
N GLY A 176 -1.08 23.25 23.64
CA GLY A 176 -1.36 24.52 24.32
C GLY A 176 -1.61 25.73 23.40
N ARG A 177 -1.55 25.58 22.06
CA ARG A 177 -1.97 26.64 21.13
C ARG A 177 -3.43 26.45 20.75
N THR A 178 -4.28 27.46 21.00
CA THR A 178 -5.66 27.54 20.47
C THR A 178 -5.62 27.92 18.99
N ILE A 179 -5.08 27.01 18.19
CA ILE A 179 -5.21 27.11 16.75
C ILE A 179 -6.64 26.67 16.44
N GLY A 180 -7.38 27.46 15.66
CA GLY A 180 -8.66 27.02 15.10
C GLY A 180 -8.52 25.67 14.38
N PRO A 181 -9.62 25.00 13.97
CA PRO A 181 -9.54 23.69 13.34
C PRO A 181 -8.46 23.69 12.24
N LEU A 182 -7.37 22.98 12.50
CA LEU A 182 -6.19 22.89 11.62
C LEU A 182 -6.64 22.21 10.33
N GLN A 183 -6.90 22.99 9.30
CA GLN A 183 -7.46 22.47 8.04
C GLN A 183 -6.40 22.19 6.96
N GLY A 184 -5.10 22.38 7.20
CA GLY A 184 -4.11 22.23 6.12
C GLY A 184 -2.66 21.95 6.51
N LEU A 185 -1.96 21.29 5.60
CA LEU A 185 -0.53 20.96 5.66
C LEU A 185 0.36 22.21 5.76
N ASP A 186 -0.07 23.34 5.21
CA ASP A 186 0.68 24.61 5.24
C ASP A 186 0.80 25.16 6.66
N GLN A 187 -0.28 25.06 7.46
CA GLN A 187 -0.27 25.48 8.86
C GLN A 187 0.65 24.57 9.68
N ALA A 188 0.68 23.27 9.35
CA ALA A 188 1.57 22.34 10.02
C ALA A 188 3.06 22.65 9.76
N PHE A 189 3.39 22.94 8.50
CA PHE A 189 4.74 23.32 8.09
C PHE A 189 5.22 24.61 8.75
N ASN A 190 4.40 25.67 8.71
CA ASN A 190 4.76 26.96 9.31
C ASN A 190 4.90 26.87 10.83
N ALA A 191 4.05 26.08 11.49
CA ALA A 191 4.14 25.87 12.92
C ALA A 191 5.43 25.14 13.32
N LEU A 192 5.85 24.14 12.53
CA LEU A 192 7.13 23.47 12.70
C LEU A 192 8.30 24.45 12.60
N GLY A 193 8.31 25.29 11.55
CA GLY A 193 9.36 26.29 11.35
C GLY A 193 9.44 27.30 12.49
N SER A 194 8.30 27.75 13.02
CA SER A 194 8.26 28.71 14.14
C SER A 194 8.63 28.12 15.50
N THR A 195 8.61 26.80 15.66
CA THR A 195 8.78 26.14 16.98
C THR A 195 10.10 25.37 17.07
N LEU A 196 10.63 24.90 15.93
CA LEU A 196 11.87 24.14 15.83
C LEU A 196 12.85 24.91 14.93
N ASP A 197 13.68 25.74 15.56
CA ASP A 197 14.64 26.69 14.95
C ASP A 197 15.67 26.08 13.95
N HIS A 198 15.69 24.76 13.78
CA HIS A 198 16.74 24.00 13.06
C HIS A 198 16.33 23.56 11.64
N GLY A 199 15.41 24.26 10.97
CA GLY A 199 14.97 23.90 9.61
C GLY A 199 14.11 22.64 9.54
N ALA A 200 13.38 22.34 10.62
CA ALA A 200 12.50 21.18 10.72
C ALA A 200 11.34 21.21 9.71
N ASP A 201 10.91 22.41 9.33
CA ASP A 201 9.97 22.67 8.24
C ASP A 201 10.50 22.11 6.90
N LYS A 202 11.74 22.43 6.53
CA LYS A 202 12.38 21.93 5.30
C LYS A 202 12.52 20.41 5.31
N VAL A 203 12.90 19.82 6.45
CA VAL A 203 12.97 18.35 6.59
C VAL A 203 11.58 17.73 6.44
N PHE A 204 10.54 18.35 6.99
CA PHE A 204 9.15 17.90 6.83
C PHE A 204 8.68 17.98 5.37
N GLY A 205 8.92 19.09 4.67
CA GLY A 205 8.61 19.25 3.26
C GLY A 205 9.35 18.24 2.36
N LEU A 206 10.62 17.97 2.65
CA LEU A 206 11.41 16.93 1.97
C LEU A 206 10.86 15.52 2.25
N GLY A 207 10.41 15.26 3.48
CA GLY A 207 9.75 14.02 3.85
C GLY A 207 8.44 13.79 3.09
N LEU A 208 7.60 14.82 2.94
CA LEU A 208 6.37 14.75 2.14
C LEU A 208 6.67 14.44 0.66
N LEU A 209 7.65 15.13 0.08
CA LEU A 209 8.11 14.88 -1.28
C LEU A 209 8.61 13.44 -1.46
N ALA A 210 9.52 13.00 -0.60
CA ALA A 210 10.13 11.67 -0.68
C ALA A 210 9.09 10.56 -0.50
N SER A 211 8.15 10.73 0.43
CA SER A 211 7.06 9.78 0.68
C SER A 211 6.15 9.62 -0.55
N GLY A 212 5.68 10.74 -1.12
CA GLY A 212 4.78 10.70 -2.29
C GLY A 212 5.45 10.17 -3.56
N LEU A 213 6.73 10.50 -3.79
CA LEU A 213 7.48 9.99 -4.94
C LEU A 213 7.85 8.50 -4.81
N SER A 214 8.17 8.05 -3.59
CA SER A 214 8.50 6.65 -3.31
C SER A 214 7.29 5.74 -3.47
N SER A 215 6.17 6.10 -2.83
CA SER A 215 4.96 5.25 -2.81
C SER A 215 4.30 5.10 -4.19
N SER A 216 4.34 6.17 -5.00
CA SER A 216 3.94 6.22 -6.41
C SER A 216 4.40 5.01 -7.24
N SER A 217 5.66 4.60 -7.04
CA SER A 217 6.27 3.49 -7.78
C SER A 217 5.64 2.15 -7.40
N VAL A 218 5.51 1.90 -6.09
CA VAL A 218 4.92 0.68 -5.54
C VAL A 218 3.43 0.61 -5.88
N GLY A 219 2.70 1.72 -5.80
CA GLY A 219 1.27 1.79 -6.16
C GLY A 219 0.99 1.42 -7.62
N THR A 220 1.85 1.87 -8.54
CA THR A 220 1.72 1.55 -9.97
C THR A 220 1.92 0.05 -10.23
N LEU A 221 2.90 -0.59 -9.56
CA LEU A 221 3.17 -2.03 -9.68
C LEU A 221 2.09 -2.87 -8.98
N ALA A 222 1.74 -2.53 -7.74
CA ALA A 222 0.73 -3.24 -6.96
C ALA A 222 -0.61 -3.25 -7.69
N GLY A 223 -1.04 -2.12 -8.22
CA GLY A 223 -2.30 -2.09 -8.95
C GLY A 223 -2.22 -2.78 -10.32
N GLN A 224 -1.05 -2.92 -10.95
CA GLN A 224 -0.91 -3.81 -12.12
C GLN A 224 -1.13 -5.27 -11.73
N ILE A 225 -0.58 -5.70 -10.60
CA ILE A 225 -0.78 -7.05 -10.07
C ILE A 225 -2.26 -7.28 -9.76
N VAL A 226 -2.94 -6.30 -9.16
CA VAL A 226 -4.38 -6.35 -8.88
C VAL A 226 -5.20 -6.43 -10.18
N MET A 227 -4.90 -5.58 -11.16
CA MET A 227 -5.58 -5.56 -12.46
C MET A 227 -5.39 -6.89 -13.20
N GLN A 228 -4.17 -7.39 -13.27
CA GLN A 228 -3.89 -8.71 -13.85
C GLN A 228 -4.62 -9.82 -13.07
N GLY A 229 -4.68 -9.70 -11.74
CA GLY A 229 -5.32 -10.66 -10.87
C GLY A 229 -6.82 -10.76 -11.07
N PHE A 230 -7.52 -9.64 -11.26
CA PHE A 230 -8.98 -9.61 -11.46
C PHE A 230 -9.44 -9.74 -12.91
N ILE A 231 -8.73 -9.15 -13.88
CA ILE A 231 -9.20 -9.09 -15.28
C ILE A 231 -8.21 -9.67 -16.31
N ARG A 232 -7.05 -10.18 -15.88
CA ARG A 232 -6.00 -10.74 -16.76
C ARG A 232 -5.55 -9.83 -17.90
N ARG A 233 -5.70 -8.51 -17.76
CA ARG A 233 -5.16 -7.54 -18.72
C ARG A 233 -3.90 -6.90 -18.17
N ARG A 234 -3.03 -6.48 -19.08
CA ARG A 234 -1.84 -5.65 -18.80
C ARG A 234 -1.92 -4.42 -19.69
N ILE A 235 -1.79 -3.24 -19.09
CA ILE A 235 -1.63 -1.98 -19.80
C ILE A 235 -0.18 -1.51 -19.60
N PRO A 236 0.39 -0.67 -20.48
CA PRO A 236 1.73 -0.14 -20.26
C PRO A 236 1.78 0.67 -18.96
N LEU A 237 2.88 0.56 -18.20
CA LEU A 237 3.05 1.19 -16.89
C LEU A 237 2.83 2.70 -16.93
N PHE A 238 3.36 3.36 -17.96
CA PHE A 238 3.18 4.81 -18.18
C PHE A 238 1.71 5.21 -18.36
N LEU A 239 0.94 4.43 -19.12
CA LEU A 239 -0.47 4.70 -19.32
C LEU A 239 -1.25 4.52 -18.02
N ARG A 240 -0.92 3.47 -17.24
CA ARG A 240 -1.52 3.27 -15.92
C ARG A 240 -1.26 4.46 -15.02
N ARG A 241 -0.01 4.90 -14.94
CA ARG A 241 0.39 6.06 -14.15
C ARG A 241 -0.34 7.33 -14.57
N ALA A 242 -0.47 7.56 -15.87
CA ALA A 242 -1.23 8.71 -16.38
C ALA A 242 -2.71 8.65 -15.95
N ILE A 243 -3.35 7.50 -16.06
CA ILE A 243 -4.75 7.30 -15.67
C ILE A 243 -4.94 7.54 -14.17
N THR A 244 -4.07 6.98 -13.33
CA THR A 244 -4.24 7.07 -11.87
C THR A 244 -3.88 8.44 -11.30
N MET A 245 -2.99 9.19 -11.94
CA MET A 245 -2.65 10.57 -11.55
C MET A 245 -3.60 11.63 -12.11
N ALA A 246 -4.35 11.32 -13.17
CA ALA A 246 -5.23 12.29 -13.83
C ALA A 246 -6.23 12.97 -12.87
N PRO A 247 -6.92 12.26 -11.96
CA PRO A 247 -7.82 12.93 -11.01
C PRO A 247 -7.11 13.98 -10.15
N ALA A 248 -5.85 13.73 -9.76
CA ALA A 248 -5.10 14.62 -8.90
C ALA A 248 -4.67 15.90 -9.64
N LEU A 249 -4.25 15.77 -10.91
CA LEU A 249 -3.97 16.90 -11.78
C LEU A 249 -5.22 17.74 -12.07
N VAL A 250 -6.37 17.10 -12.27
CA VAL A 250 -7.65 17.80 -12.48
C VAL A 250 -8.05 18.59 -11.22
N VAL A 251 -7.92 18.00 -10.03
CA VAL A 251 -8.22 18.67 -8.76
C VAL A 251 -7.36 19.93 -8.58
N ILE A 252 -6.05 19.83 -8.81
CA ILE A 252 -5.13 20.98 -8.71
C ILE A 252 -5.41 22.01 -9.82
N GLY A 253 -5.70 21.57 -11.05
CA GLY A 253 -5.97 22.44 -12.19
C GLY A 253 -7.25 23.27 -12.07
N ILE A 254 -8.28 22.72 -11.40
CA ILE A 254 -9.54 23.42 -11.11
C ILE A 254 -9.40 24.35 -9.87
N GLY A 255 -8.29 24.26 -9.13
CA GLY A 255 -8.06 25.05 -7.92
C GLY A 255 -8.91 24.58 -6.73
N LEU A 256 -9.29 23.30 -6.69
CA LEU A 256 -9.95 22.71 -5.52
C LEU A 256 -9.00 22.70 -4.33
N ASP A 257 -9.55 22.89 -3.13
CA ASP A 257 -8.78 22.85 -1.88
C ASP A 257 -8.08 21.48 -1.72
N PRO A 258 -6.74 21.43 -1.72
CA PRO A 258 -5.98 20.18 -1.64
C PRO A 258 -6.25 19.41 -0.36
N SER A 259 -6.52 20.10 0.75
CA SER A 259 -6.77 19.48 2.05
C SER A 259 -8.10 18.76 2.06
N ARG A 260 -9.14 19.33 1.44
CA ARG A 260 -10.44 18.67 1.27
C ARG A 260 -10.34 17.45 0.36
N ALA A 261 -9.58 17.57 -0.73
CA ALA A 261 -9.34 16.46 -1.63
C ALA A 261 -8.59 15.32 -0.93
N LEU A 262 -7.61 15.65 -0.08
CA LEU A 262 -6.90 14.68 0.74
C LEU A 262 -7.84 13.95 1.71
N VAL A 263 -8.70 14.67 2.44
CA VAL A 263 -9.69 14.07 3.35
C VAL A 263 -10.66 13.17 2.61
N LEU A 264 -11.18 13.61 1.45
CA LEU A 264 -12.11 12.83 0.63
C LEU A 264 -11.45 11.53 0.13
N SER A 265 -10.18 11.57 -0.27
CA SER A 265 -9.42 10.37 -0.62
C SER A 265 -9.33 9.39 0.54
N GLN A 266 -9.08 9.87 1.76
CA GLN A 266 -9.01 8.99 2.94
C GLN A 266 -10.36 8.33 3.24
N VAL A 267 -11.45 9.08 3.08
CA VAL A 267 -12.81 8.54 3.21
C VAL A 267 -13.05 7.43 2.18
N LEU A 268 -12.69 7.67 0.92
CA LEU A 268 -12.83 6.69 -0.17
C LEU A 268 -11.97 5.44 0.06
N LEU A 269 -10.74 5.61 0.54
CA LEU A 269 -9.84 4.52 0.95
C LEU A 269 -10.49 3.67 2.05
N SER A 270 -11.09 4.32 3.04
CA SER A 270 -11.76 3.67 4.17
C SER A 270 -12.86 2.69 3.69
N PHE A 271 -13.67 3.10 2.71
CA PHE A 271 -14.66 2.22 2.07
C PHE A 271 -14.07 1.03 1.35
N GLY A 272 -12.85 1.18 0.83
CA GLY A 272 -12.16 0.14 0.12
C GLY A 272 -11.70 -1.04 0.97
N ILE A 273 -11.28 -0.74 2.21
CA ILE A 273 -10.61 -1.69 3.09
C ILE A 273 -11.47 -2.95 3.35
N PRO A 274 -12.75 -2.87 3.76
CA PRO A 274 -13.58 -4.05 4.00
C PRO A 274 -13.60 -5.07 2.87
N PHE A 275 -13.62 -4.61 1.62
CA PHE A 275 -13.78 -5.45 0.45
C PHE A 275 -12.50 -6.22 0.10
N ALA A 276 -11.34 -5.76 0.58
CA ALA A 276 -10.11 -6.54 0.54
C ALA A 276 -9.98 -7.46 1.78
N LEU A 277 -10.34 -6.96 2.97
CA LEU A 277 -10.13 -7.69 4.22
C LEU A 277 -11.05 -8.90 4.38
N ILE A 278 -12.33 -8.77 4.02
CA ILE A 278 -13.31 -9.85 4.18
C ILE A 278 -12.91 -11.08 3.35
N PRO A 279 -12.63 -10.97 2.03
CA PRO A 279 -12.15 -12.12 1.25
C PRO A 279 -10.84 -12.70 1.79
N LEU A 280 -9.89 -11.85 2.19
CA LEU A 280 -8.62 -12.31 2.75
C LEU A 280 -8.81 -13.16 4.02
N LEU A 281 -9.69 -12.72 4.93
CA LEU A 281 -10.04 -13.47 6.13
C LEU A 281 -10.70 -14.82 5.80
N LEU A 282 -11.65 -14.82 4.87
CA LEU A 282 -12.36 -16.04 4.44
C LEU A 282 -11.40 -17.06 3.82
N PHE A 283 -10.48 -16.61 2.96
CA PHE A 283 -9.53 -17.48 2.29
C PHE A 283 -8.46 -18.02 3.24
N CYS A 284 -7.94 -17.21 4.16
CA CYS A 284 -6.97 -17.66 5.15
C CYS A 284 -7.55 -18.65 6.18
N ARG A 285 -8.88 -18.71 6.32
CA ARG A 285 -9.59 -19.71 7.15
C ARG A 285 -9.86 -21.03 6.41
N ASP A 286 -9.84 -21.03 5.08
CA ASP A 286 -10.20 -22.19 4.27
C ASP A 286 -9.08 -23.26 4.25
N LYS A 287 -9.37 -24.42 4.86
CA LYS A 287 -8.44 -25.56 4.92
C LYS A 287 -8.10 -26.13 3.55
N LYS A 288 -9.03 -26.10 2.60
CA LYS A 288 -8.80 -26.63 1.25
C LYS A 288 -7.85 -25.75 0.45
N LEU A 289 -7.87 -24.44 0.71
CA LEU A 289 -7.04 -23.48 0.01
C LEU A 289 -5.64 -23.34 0.62
N MET A 290 -5.54 -23.27 1.96
CA MET A 290 -4.29 -22.95 2.65
C MET A 290 -3.44 -24.18 3.03
N GLY A 291 -4.01 -25.39 3.01
CA GLY A 291 -3.31 -26.62 3.35
C GLY A 291 -2.72 -26.61 4.76
N THR A 292 -1.39 -26.70 4.88
CA THR A 292 -0.67 -26.67 6.17
C THR A 292 -0.55 -25.28 6.78
N LEU A 293 -0.71 -24.22 5.99
CA LEU A 293 -0.58 -22.81 6.43
C LEU A 293 -1.92 -22.18 6.82
N VAL A 294 -2.93 -22.97 7.18
CA VAL A 294 -4.23 -22.46 7.66
C VAL A 294 -4.06 -21.60 8.91
N ASN A 295 -4.87 -20.54 9.03
CA ASN A 295 -4.90 -19.74 10.25
C ASN A 295 -5.32 -20.58 11.46
N ARG A 296 -4.54 -20.46 12.55
CA ARG A 296 -4.92 -21.00 13.86
C ARG A 296 -6.24 -20.36 14.33
N PRO A 297 -7.08 -21.07 15.11
CA PRO A 297 -8.38 -20.55 15.54
C PRO A 297 -8.26 -19.21 16.28
N VAL A 298 -7.21 -19.03 17.10
CA VAL A 298 -6.91 -17.77 17.77
C VAL A 298 -6.62 -16.64 16.78
N THR A 299 -5.79 -16.89 15.76
CA THR A 299 -5.48 -15.90 14.71
C THR A 299 -6.74 -15.54 13.93
N THR A 300 -7.59 -16.51 13.62
CA THR A 300 -8.86 -16.27 12.94
C THR A 300 -9.82 -15.46 13.81
N ALA A 301 -9.91 -15.74 15.11
CA ALA A 301 -10.74 -14.98 16.04
C ALA A 301 -10.28 -13.52 16.15
N ILE A 302 -8.98 -13.29 16.35
CA ILE A 302 -8.39 -11.94 16.41
C ILE A 302 -8.61 -11.20 15.09
N ALA A 303 -8.32 -11.85 13.95
CA ALA A 303 -8.52 -11.24 12.64
C ALA A 303 -10.00 -10.92 12.37
N THR A 304 -10.91 -11.77 12.80
CA THR A 304 -12.36 -11.51 12.70
C THR A 304 -12.74 -10.32 13.55
N ALA A 305 -12.28 -10.22 14.80
CA ALA A 305 -12.55 -9.07 15.66
C ALA A 305 -12.01 -7.77 15.05
N VAL A 306 -10.78 -7.77 14.54
CA VAL A 306 -10.16 -6.63 13.85
C VAL A 306 -10.97 -6.21 12.63
N VAL A 307 -11.33 -7.16 11.75
CA VAL A 307 -12.12 -6.88 10.55
C VAL A 307 -13.50 -6.32 10.93
N THR A 308 -14.16 -6.89 11.93
CA THR A 308 -15.45 -6.39 12.42
C THR A 308 -15.34 -4.95 12.93
N VAL A 309 -14.33 -4.65 13.76
CA VAL A 309 -14.10 -3.28 14.26
C VAL A 309 -13.88 -2.31 13.10
N ILE A 310 -13.02 -2.66 12.14
CA ILE A 310 -12.75 -1.82 10.97
C ILE A 310 -14.04 -1.57 10.18
N VAL A 311 -14.83 -2.61 9.91
CA VAL A 311 -16.09 -2.51 9.17
C VAL A 311 -17.10 -1.64 9.92
N CYS A 312 -17.26 -1.84 11.23
CA CYS A 312 -18.18 -1.04 12.06
C CYS A 312 -17.78 0.43 12.11
N LEU A 313 -16.50 0.74 12.32
CA LEU A 313 -16.00 2.12 12.32
C LEU A 313 -16.20 2.80 10.95
N ASN A 314 -15.99 2.05 9.87
CA ASN A 314 -16.26 2.53 8.51
C ASN A 314 -17.73 2.82 8.25
N ALA A 315 -18.62 1.92 8.67
CA ALA A 315 -20.06 2.12 8.57
C ALA A 315 -20.51 3.34 9.38
N PHE A 316 -19.95 3.53 10.58
CA PHE A 316 -20.22 4.70 11.41
C PHE A 316 -19.73 6.00 10.76
N LEU A 317 -18.52 6.00 10.17
CA LEU A 317 -17.99 7.16 9.46
C LEU A 317 -18.86 7.51 8.24
N LEU A 318 -19.33 6.51 7.48
CA LEU A 318 -20.28 6.72 6.39
C LEU A 318 -21.57 7.37 6.89
N TYR A 319 -22.10 6.85 8.00
CA TYR A 319 -23.33 7.37 8.60
C TYR A 319 -23.18 8.85 8.98
N LEU A 320 -22.07 9.23 9.61
CA LEU A 320 -21.77 10.62 9.94
C LEU A 320 -21.66 11.49 8.69
N LEU A 321 -20.93 11.03 7.68
CA LEU A 321 -20.74 11.74 6.42
C LEU A 321 -22.07 12.01 5.70
N VAL A 322 -22.96 11.00 5.64
CA VAL A 322 -24.28 11.12 5.00
C VAL A 322 -25.18 12.10 5.74
N ILE A 323 -25.01 12.24 7.05
CA ILE A 323 -25.78 13.16 7.90
C ILE A 323 -25.15 14.58 7.91
N GLY A 324 -24.00 14.76 7.26
CA GLY A 324 -23.31 16.05 7.18
C GLY A 324 -22.74 16.52 8.53
N ARG A 325 -22.38 15.57 9.40
CA ARG A 325 -21.76 15.82 10.71
C ARG A 325 -20.32 15.33 10.77
#